data_AF-A0A972LK75-F1
#
_entry.id   AF-A0A972LK75-F1
#
_cell.length_a   1.000
_cell.length_b   1.000
_cell.length_c   1.000
_cell.angle_alpha   90.00
_cell.angle_beta   90.00
_cell.angle_gamma   90.00
#
_symmetry.space_group_name_H-M   'P 1'
#
loop_
_entity.id
_entity.type
_entity.pdbx_description
1 polymer ?
#
loop_
_entity_poly.entity_id
_entity_poly.type
_entity_poly.pdbx_seq_one_letter_code
_entity_poly.pdbx_strand_id
1 'polypeptide(L)'
;DLPGAGFTISYENLVDDMNGSGLVRPGESRQSHLIERMYDEELRAAKAIPEEDTNNHVGMLSPDEKLMLVEWIDLGSQFTNKEVISNPGRANLSTEVFESTILPILTTRCGGACHLAAGDSDFVLTGSAEGDFGAVAARVNVTDPPNSILLLKGDGTLPMTGTTTAPLPSTDPDYDTILDWITAAQP
;
A
#
# COMPACT_ATOMS: atom_id res chain seq x y z
N ASP A 1 4.70 5.78 -40.20
CA ASP A 1 3.48 6.33 -40.82
C ASP A 1 2.41 5.24 -40.87
N LEU A 2 1.41 5.17 -39.98
CA LEU A 2 0.89 6.09 -38.96
C LEU A 2 1.80 6.20 -37.72
N PRO A 3 2.04 7.40 -37.15
CA PRO A 3 3.01 7.56 -36.07
C PRO A 3 2.34 7.56 -34.68
N GLY A 4 2.74 6.62 -33.82
CA GLY A 4 3.21 7.00 -32.48
C GLY A 4 2.31 6.86 -31.25
N ALA A 5 1.50 5.81 -31.08
CA ALA A 5 0.91 5.50 -29.77
C ALA A 5 0.78 3.99 -29.47
N GLY A 6 1.74 3.20 -29.93
CA GLY A 6 1.93 1.83 -29.45
C GLY A 6 2.88 1.82 -28.26
N PHE A 7 2.39 2.18 -27.07
CA PHE A 7 3.15 1.97 -25.84
C PHE A 7 2.98 0.51 -25.41
N THR A 8 3.95 -0.33 -25.78
CA THR A 8 4.07 -1.68 -25.22
C THR A 8 4.72 -1.55 -23.85
N ILE A 9 3.95 -1.78 -22.79
CA ILE A 9 4.47 -1.88 -21.42
C ILE A 9 5.17 -3.23 -21.29
N SER A 10 6.51 -3.25 -21.33
CA SER A 10 7.28 -4.38 -20.83
C SER A 10 7.40 -4.27 -19.30
N TYR A 11 7.28 -5.41 -18.63
CA TYR A 11 7.27 -5.57 -17.16
C TYR A 11 8.46 -4.89 -16.46
N GLU A 12 9.59 -4.75 -17.15
CA GLU A 12 10.83 -4.14 -16.66
C GLU A 12 10.75 -2.60 -16.61
N ASN A 13 9.98 -1.97 -17.51
CA ASN A 13 9.87 -0.50 -17.58
C ASN A 13 8.86 0.10 -16.58
N LEU A 14 8.08 -0.74 -15.89
CA LEU A 14 7.13 -0.27 -14.87
C LEU A 14 7.76 -0.17 -13.47
N VAL A 15 8.97 -0.73 -13.31
CA VAL A 15 9.66 -0.85 -12.01
C VAL A 15 10.59 0.34 -11.75
N ASP A 16 11.14 0.96 -12.79
CA ASP A 16 12.13 2.05 -12.63
C ASP A 16 11.51 3.45 -12.44
N ASP A 17 10.22 3.65 -12.75
CA ASP A 17 9.63 5.01 -12.79
C ASP A 17 8.77 5.37 -11.56
N MET A 18 8.64 4.47 -10.58
CA MET A 18 7.75 4.65 -9.40
C MET A 18 8.44 4.58 -8.04
N ASN A 19 9.77 4.72 -7.99
CA ASN A 19 10.49 4.93 -6.73
C ASN A 19 10.31 6.40 -6.29
N GLY A 20 9.36 6.67 -5.39
CA GLY A 20 9.21 7.95 -4.69
C GLY A 20 8.67 9.14 -5.52
N SER A 21 8.44 8.97 -6.82
CA SER A 21 7.70 9.92 -7.66
C SER A 21 6.21 9.77 -7.37
N GLY A 22 5.50 10.88 -7.16
CA GLY A 22 4.04 10.83 -7.05
C GLY A 22 3.43 10.08 -8.25
N LEU A 23 2.49 9.16 -7.99
CA LEU A 23 1.72 8.45 -9.03
C LEU A 23 0.88 9.43 -9.86
N VAL A 24 0.66 10.62 -9.30
CA VAL A 24 0.12 11.81 -9.96
C VAL A 24 1.13 12.94 -9.77
N ARG A 25 1.23 13.84 -10.76
CA ARG A 25 2.06 15.04 -10.61
C ARG A 25 1.51 15.92 -9.47
N PRO A 26 2.35 16.37 -8.53
CA PRO A 26 1.93 17.31 -7.50
C PRO A 26 1.25 18.56 -8.09
N GLY A 27 0.20 19.04 -7.42
CA GLY A 27 -0.58 20.21 -7.86
C GLY A 27 -1.63 19.94 -8.95
N GLU A 28 -1.86 18.68 -9.34
CA GLU A 28 -2.82 18.30 -10.39
C GLU A 28 -4.17 17.78 -9.87
N SER A 29 -4.54 18.04 -8.61
CA SER A 29 -5.87 17.66 -8.08
C SER A 29 -7.03 18.12 -8.96
N ARG A 30 -6.92 19.32 -9.57
CA ARG A 30 -7.93 19.88 -10.48
C ARG A 30 -7.97 19.23 -11.87
N GLN A 31 -6.99 18.40 -12.20
CA GLN A 31 -7.02 17.56 -13.41
C GLN A 31 -7.49 16.13 -13.10
N SER A 32 -7.74 15.81 -11.82
CA SER A 32 -8.23 14.51 -11.40
C SER A 32 -9.73 14.39 -11.61
N HIS A 33 -10.13 13.45 -12.46
CA HIS A 33 -11.55 13.12 -12.64
C HIS A 33 -12.20 12.62 -11.34
N LEU A 34 -11.42 12.08 -10.39
CA LEU A 34 -11.96 11.74 -9.07
C LEU A 34 -12.46 12.99 -8.33
N ILE A 35 -11.70 14.10 -8.36
CA ILE A 35 -12.10 15.36 -7.70
C ILE A 35 -13.36 15.92 -8.36
N GLU A 36 -13.42 15.95 -9.69
CA GLU A 36 -14.62 16.38 -10.42
C GLU A 36 -15.86 15.56 -10.00
N ARG A 37 -15.71 14.23 -9.83
CA ARG A 37 -16.79 13.34 -9.38
C ARG A 37 -17.19 13.55 -7.92
N MET A 38 -16.24 13.86 -7.04
CA MET A 38 -16.52 14.14 -5.62
C MET A 38 -17.20 15.50 -5.41
N TYR A 39 -17.01 16.44 -6.34
CA TYR A 39 -17.60 17.79 -6.29
C TYR A 39 -18.80 17.97 -7.25
N ASP A 40 -19.01 17.04 -8.18
CA ASP A 40 -19.97 17.17 -9.31
C ASP A 40 -19.77 18.48 -10.07
N GLU A 41 -18.51 18.78 -10.35
CA GLU A 41 -18.06 19.99 -11.02
C GLU A 41 -17.04 19.63 -12.10
N GLU A 42 -17.30 20.04 -13.34
CA GLU A 42 -16.36 19.91 -14.44
C GLU A 42 -15.17 20.86 -14.23
N LEU A 43 -13.95 20.33 -14.27
CA LEU A 43 -12.72 21.10 -14.07
C LEU A 43 -11.80 21.00 -15.29
N ARG A 44 -10.74 20.19 -15.21
CA ARG A 44 -9.69 20.06 -16.24
C ARG A 44 -9.39 18.61 -16.60
N ALA A 45 -10.13 17.63 -16.07
CA ALA A 45 -9.91 16.26 -16.49
C ALA A 45 -10.31 16.11 -17.96
N ALA A 46 -9.62 15.20 -18.67
CA ALA A 46 -9.94 14.91 -20.06
C ALA A 46 -11.28 14.16 -20.24
N LYS A 47 -11.86 13.66 -19.15
CA LYS A 47 -13.07 12.85 -19.14
C LYS A 47 -14.21 13.67 -18.51
N ALA A 48 -15.29 13.85 -19.27
CA ALA A 48 -16.50 14.52 -18.77
C ALA A 48 -17.22 13.68 -17.71
N ILE A 49 -17.89 14.37 -16.80
CA ILE A 49 -18.87 13.81 -15.88
C ILE A 49 -20.10 13.39 -16.72
N PRO A 50 -20.59 12.15 -16.57
CA PRO A 50 -21.84 11.71 -17.20
C PRO A 50 -23.01 12.64 -16.85
N GLU A 51 -23.77 13.06 -17.86
CA GLU A 51 -24.97 13.90 -17.68
C GLU A 51 -26.04 13.23 -16.79
N GLU A 52 -26.10 11.89 -16.83
CA GLU A 52 -26.90 11.08 -15.92
C GLU A 52 -25.99 10.25 -15.03
N ASP A 53 -25.71 10.77 -13.84
CA ASP A 53 -24.93 10.05 -12.84
C ASP A 53 -25.82 9.33 -11.82
N THR A 54 -26.09 8.05 -12.09
CA THR A 54 -26.80 7.18 -11.14
C THR A 54 -26.00 6.87 -9.87
N ASN A 55 -24.70 7.19 -9.85
CA ASN A 55 -23.81 7.04 -8.71
C ASN A 55 -23.29 8.42 -8.27
N ASN A 56 -24.16 9.30 -7.78
CA ASN A 56 -23.74 10.61 -7.28
C ASN A 56 -22.88 10.46 -6.01
N HIS A 57 -21.62 10.88 -6.07
CA HIS A 57 -20.65 10.77 -4.98
C HIS A 57 -20.55 12.05 -4.10
N VAL A 58 -21.27 13.12 -4.43
CA VAL A 58 -21.13 14.44 -3.78
C VAL A 58 -21.39 14.40 -2.28
N GLY A 59 -22.32 13.53 -1.85
CA GLY A 59 -22.71 13.40 -0.44
C GLY A 59 -21.86 12.40 0.36
N MET A 60 -20.89 11.73 -0.24
CA MET A 60 -20.14 10.66 0.43
C MET A 60 -19.08 11.16 1.41
N LEU A 61 -18.53 12.36 1.15
CA LEU A 61 -17.50 12.98 1.98
C LEU A 61 -17.98 14.35 2.46
N SER A 62 -17.63 14.69 3.69
CA SER A 62 -17.70 16.05 4.22
C SER A 62 -16.75 16.99 3.48
N PRO A 63 -16.96 18.32 3.57
CA PRO A 63 -16.04 19.29 2.98
C PRO A 63 -14.58 19.10 3.40
N ASP A 64 -14.32 18.77 4.66
CA ASP A 64 -12.97 18.57 5.20
C ASP A 64 -12.32 17.30 4.62
N GLU A 65 -13.07 16.21 4.48
CA GLU A 65 -12.58 14.97 3.85
C GLU A 65 -12.29 15.17 2.35
N LYS A 66 -13.09 15.98 1.65
CA LYS A 66 -12.78 16.32 0.25
C LYS A 66 -11.52 17.17 0.14
N LEU A 67 -11.28 18.11 1.08
CA LEU A 67 -10.04 18.88 1.13
C LEU A 67 -8.83 17.98 1.38
N MET A 68 -8.95 17.02 2.29
CA MET A 68 -7.88 16.03 2.54
C MET A 68 -7.57 15.21 1.27
N LEU A 69 -8.58 14.81 0.49
CA LEU A 69 -8.39 14.11 -0.77
C LEU A 69 -7.68 14.99 -1.82
N VAL A 70 -8.05 16.27 -1.92
CA VAL A 70 -7.38 17.25 -2.79
C VAL A 70 -5.92 17.40 -2.40
N GLU A 71 -5.64 17.58 -1.10
CA GLU A 71 -4.29 17.72 -0.57
C GLU A 71 -3.45 16.46 -0.83
N TRP A 72 -4.00 15.27 -0.58
CA TRP A 72 -3.32 14.01 -0.87
C TRP A 72 -2.94 13.88 -2.35
N ILE A 73 -3.84 14.26 -3.26
CA ILE A 73 -3.53 14.24 -4.70
C ILE A 73 -2.44 15.27 -5.05
N ASP A 74 -2.54 16.47 -4.49
CA ASP A 74 -1.58 17.55 -4.73
C ASP A 74 -0.19 17.27 -4.14
N LEU A 75 -0.09 16.39 -3.14
CA LEU A 75 1.17 15.84 -2.63
C LEU A 75 1.71 14.66 -3.46
N GLY A 76 1.04 14.31 -4.56
CA GLY A 76 1.48 13.30 -5.52
C GLY A 76 0.74 11.97 -5.44
N SER A 77 -0.39 11.91 -4.74
CA SER A 77 -1.21 10.68 -4.58
C SER A 77 -0.37 9.49 -4.11
N GLN A 78 0.56 9.72 -3.19
CA GLN A 78 1.45 8.66 -2.71
C GLN A 78 0.61 7.66 -1.92
N PHE A 79 0.49 6.45 -2.47
CA PHE A 79 -0.05 5.29 -1.79
C PHE A 79 1.13 4.32 -1.62
N THR A 80 1.65 4.21 -0.40
CA THR A 80 2.94 3.54 -0.15
C THR A 80 2.87 2.00 -0.14
N ASN A 81 1.81 1.40 -0.69
CA ASN A 81 1.63 -0.04 -0.67
C ASN A 81 1.13 -0.55 -2.04
N LYS A 82 2.09 -0.86 -2.93
CA LYS A 82 1.84 -1.50 -4.24
C LYS A 82 1.00 -2.76 -4.10
N GLU A 83 0.08 -2.96 -5.05
CA GLU A 83 -0.93 -4.02 -5.05
C GLU A 83 -0.39 -5.46 -4.90
N VAL A 84 -1.27 -6.24 -4.28
CA VAL A 84 -1.17 -7.56 -3.66
C VAL A 84 -1.19 -8.68 -4.70
N ILE A 85 -0.25 -9.62 -4.60
CA ILE A 85 -0.40 -10.98 -5.15
C ILE A 85 -1.69 -11.55 -4.57
N SER A 86 -2.62 -12.04 -5.39
CA SER A 86 -3.87 -12.67 -4.92
C SER A 86 -3.57 -13.67 -3.79
N ASN A 87 -3.88 -13.28 -2.56
CA ASN A 87 -3.62 -14.05 -1.35
C ASN A 87 -4.96 -14.61 -0.84
N PRO A 88 -5.33 -15.85 -1.19
CA PRO A 88 -6.68 -16.37 -1.01
C PRO A 88 -7.13 -16.44 0.46
N GLY A 89 -6.22 -16.42 1.44
CA GLY A 89 -6.56 -16.37 2.87
C GLY A 89 -6.33 -15.03 3.56
N ARG A 90 -6.07 -13.95 2.80
CA ARG A 90 -5.99 -12.59 3.38
C ARG A 90 -7.25 -12.22 4.18
N ALA A 91 -8.41 -12.71 3.75
CA ALA A 91 -9.69 -12.45 4.42
C ALA A 91 -9.79 -13.08 5.83
N ASN A 92 -8.95 -14.08 6.14
CA ASN A 92 -8.98 -14.81 7.41
C ASN A 92 -7.98 -14.25 8.45
N LEU A 93 -7.12 -13.31 8.06
CA LEU A 93 -6.19 -12.66 8.99
C LEU A 93 -6.97 -11.79 9.98
N SER A 94 -6.74 -11.99 11.27
CA SER A 94 -7.40 -11.19 12.32
C SER A 94 -6.83 -9.77 12.35
N THR A 95 -7.69 -8.78 12.06
CA THR A 95 -7.37 -7.34 12.19
C THR A 95 -7.20 -6.92 13.65
N GLU A 96 -7.94 -7.53 14.57
CA GLU A 96 -7.83 -7.28 16.00
C GLU A 96 -6.46 -7.70 16.54
N VAL A 97 -6.02 -8.94 16.23
CA VAL A 97 -4.68 -9.43 16.61
C VAL A 97 -3.60 -8.62 15.92
N PHE A 98 -3.85 -8.19 14.67
CA PHE A 98 -2.91 -7.33 13.98
C PHE A 98 -2.68 -6.02 14.74
N GLU A 99 -3.75 -5.31 15.08
CA GLU A 99 -3.66 -4.04 15.80
C GLU A 99 -3.04 -4.19 17.19
N SER A 100 -3.49 -5.18 17.96
CA SER A 100 -3.07 -5.34 19.36
C SER A 100 -1.68 -5.93 19.54
N THR A 101 -1.17 -6.68 18.55
CA THR A 101 0.00 -7.55 18.74
C THR A 101 1.01 -7.44 17.60
N ILE A 102 0.58 -7.60 16.35
CA ILE A 102 1.50 -7.67 15.21
C ILE A 102 2.07 -6.30 14.85
N LEU A 103 1.22 -5.27 14.81
CA LEU A 103 1.63 -3.91 14.46
C LEU A 103 2.67 -3.34 15.45
N PRO A 104 2.55 -3.50 16.79
CA PRO A 104 3.61 -3.12 17.73
C PRO A 104 4.96 -3.80 17.47
N ILE A 105 4.95 -5.10 17.11
CA ILE A 105 6.18 -5.83 16.78
C ILE A 105 6.81 -5.25 15.52
N LEU A 106 6.03 -5.11 14.45
CA LEU A 106 6.52 -4.63 13.15
C LEU A 106 6.99 -3.18 13.22
N THR A 107 6.28 -2.30 13.93
CA THR A 107 6.73 -0.91 14.12
C THR A 107 8.03 -0.83 14.92
N THR A 108 8.20 -1.68 15.94
CA THR A 108 9.43 -1.74 16.74
C THR A 108 10.63 -2.29 15.96
N ARG A 109 10.44 -3.39 15.22
CA ARG A 109 11.51 -4.11 14.53
C ARG A 109 11.85 -3.53 13.15
N CYS A 110 10.85 -2.97 12.47
CA CYS A 110 10.95 -2.58 11.05
C CYS A 110 10.66 -1.09 10.84
N GLY A 111 9.59 -0.59 11.47
CA GLY A 111 9.10 0.79 11.29
C GLY A 111 10.07 1.85 11.81
N GLY A 112 10.69 1.66 12.97
CA GLY A 112 11.55 2.67 13.61
C GLY A 112 12.90 2.93 12.92
N ALA A 113 13.32 2.08 11.98
CA ALA A 113 14.66 2.14 11.39
C ALA A 113 14.68 2.24 9.86
N CYS A 114 13.82 1.50 9.15
CA CYS A 114 13.95 1.34 7.69
C CYS A 114 12.62 1.50 6.94
N HIS A 115 11.48 1.15 7.53
CA HIS A 115 10.16 1.19 6.88
C HIS A 115 9.33 2.39 7.33
N LEU A 116 9.92 3.59 7.26
CA LEU A 116 9.29 4.86 7.63
C LEU A 116 8.53 5.49 6.46
N ALA A 117 7.54 6.33 6.73
CA ALA A 117 6.76 7.04 5.71
C ALA A 117 7.59 7.97 4.80
N ALA A 118 8.76 8.41 5.25
CA ALA A 118 9.67 9.25 4.47
C ALA A 118 10.83 8.47 3.82
N GLY A 119 10.82 7.13 3.87
CA GLY A 119 11.89 6.28 3.35
C GLY A 119 11.67 5.79 1.91
N ASP A 120 12.75 5.39 1.23
CA ASP A 120 12.75 4.78 -0.11
C ASP A 120 12.31 3.29 -0.09
N SER A 121 11.38 2.92 0.80
CA SER A 121 10.83 1.57 0.83
C SER A 121 9.41 1.54 0.29
N ASP A 122 9.18 0.60 -0.62
CA ASP A 122 7.88 0.18 -1.14
C ASP A 122 7.08 -0.67 -0.14
N PHE A 123 7.58 -0.83 1.09
CA PHE A 123 6.85 -1.25 2.28
C PHE A 123 6.97 -0.16 3.35
N VAL A 124 5.87 0.50 3.70
CA VAL A 124 5.85 1.54 4.73
C VAL A 124 5.00 1.10 5.90
N LEU A 125 5.51 1.30 7.12
CA LEU A 125 4.77 1.16 8.36
C LEU A 125 4.54 2.55 8.95
N THR A 126 3.29 2.99 8.91
CA THR A 126 2.86 4.30 9.39
C THR A 126 2.54 4.29 10.89
N GLY A 127 2.32 3.10 11.47
CA GLY A 127 1.78 2.92 12.81
C GLY A 127 0.25 2.98 12.86
N SER A 128 -0.43 3.22 11.73
CA SER A 128 -1.88 3.12 11.63
C SER A 128 -2.29 1.69 11.33
N ALA A 129 -3.11 1.09 12.19
CA ALA A 129 -3.61 -0.28 11.96
C ALA A 129 -4.38 -0.40 10.64
N GLU A 130 -5.24 0.57 10.33
CA GLU A 130 -6.02 0.62 9.11
C GLU A 130 -5.15 0.75 7.86
N GLY A 131 -4.10 1.60 7.92
CA GLY A 131 -3.19 1.82 6.81
C GLY A 131 -2.20 0.68 6.57
N ASP A 132 -1.71 0.06 7.65
CA ASP A 132 -0.62 -0.90 7.59
C ASP A 132 -1.11 -2.35 7.41
N PHE A 133 -2.34 -2.68 7.81
CA PHE A 133 -2.86 -4.06 7.70
C PHE A 133 -2.80 -4.58 6.27
N GLY A 134 -3.25 -3.78 5.30
CA GLY A 134 -3.22 -4.16 3.89
C GLY A 134 -1.80 -4.38 3.36
N ALA A 135 -0.87 -3.53 3.78
CA ALA A 135 0.55 -3.62 3.44
C ALA A 135 1.18 -4.92 3.93
N VAL A 136 0.92 -5.26 5.19
CA VAL A 136 1.46 -6.45 5.84
C VAL A 136 0.81 -7.70 5.25
N ALA A 137 -0.51 -7.69 5.07
CA ALA A 137 -1.24 -8.82 4.49
C ALA A 137 -0.84 -9.14 3.03
N ALA A 138 -0.29 -8.17 2.30
CA ALA A 138 0.28 -8.37 0.97
C ALA A 138 1.56 -9.22 0.98
N ARG A 139 2.23 -9.32 2.13
CA ARG A 139 3.56 -9.90 2.31
C ARG A 139 3.55 -11.23 3.08
N VAL A 140 2.37 -11.72 3.41
CA VAL A 140 2.18 -13.01 4.08
C VAL A 140 1.66 -14.04 3.10
N ASN A 141 2.09 -15.28 3.24
CA ASN A 141 1.58 -16.42 2.50
C ASN A 141 0.79 -17.29 3.47
N VAL A 142 -0.53 -17.11 3.51
CA VAL A 142 -1.38 -17.88 4.42
C VAL A 142 -1.43 -19.37 4.08
N THR A 143 -1.25 -19.76 2.81
CA THR A 143 -1.24 -21.18 2.43
C THR A 143 0.06 -21.90 2.82
N ASP A 144 1.13 -21.14 3.01
CA ASP A 144 2.45 -21.63 3.44
C ASP A 144 3.11 -20.57 4.35
N PRO A 145 2.67 -20.47 5.62
CA PRO A 145 3.04 -19.38 6.54
C PRO A 145 4.55 -19.13 6.65
N PRO A 146 5.41 -20.15 6.80
CA PRO A 146 6.86 -19.93 6.88
C PRO A 146 7.46 -19.30 5.62
N ASN A 147 6.84 -19.51 4.44
CA ASN A 147 7.27 -18.92 3.17
C ASN A 147 6.64 -17.54 2.89
N SER A 148 6.17 -16.86 3.93
CA SER A 148 5.80 -15.44 3.87
C SER A 148 7.03 -14.58 3.59
N ILE A 149 6.99 -13.71 2.58
CA ILE A 149 8.12 -12.81 2.28
C ILE A 149 8.45 -11.88 3.45
N LEU A 150 7.46 -11.55 4.29
CA LEU A 150 7.65 -10.85 5.56
C LEU A 150 8.63 -11.59 6.49
N LEU A 151 8.40 -12.90 6.69
CA LEU A 151 9.22 -13.74 7.58
C LEU A 151 10.59 -14.04 6.95
N LEU A 152 10.62 -14.41 5.67
CA LEU A 152 11.85 -14.73 4.96
C LEU A 152 12.82 -13.54 4.85
N LYS A 153 12.30 -12.32 4.69
CA LYS A 153 13.15 -11.12 4.80
C LYS A 153 13.50 -10.90 6.27
N GLY A 154 12.53 -10.90 7.19
CA GLY A 154 12.75 -10.64 8.61
C GLY A 154 13.84 -11.51 9.25
N ASP A 155 13.91 -12.79 8.91
CA ASP A 155 14.89 -13.74 9.45
C ASP A 155 16.24 -13.76 8.72
N GLY A 156 16.35 -13.02 7.62
CA GLY A 156 17.56 -12.91 6.80
C GLY A 156 17.73 -14.03 5.76
N THR A 157 16.76 -14.92 5.59
CA THR A 157 16.77 -15.95 4.52
C THR A 157 16.78 -15.30 3.14
N LEU A 158 16.00 -14.24 2.95
CA LEU A 158 16.01 -13.38 1.77
C LEU A 158 16.76 -12.08 2.04
N PRO A 159 17.53 -11.57 1.06
CA PRO A 159 18.26 -10.34 1.23
C PRO A 159 17.33 -9.13 1.40
N MET A 160 17.78 -8.20 2.23
CA MET A 160 17.20 -6.86 2.35
C MET A 160 18.27 -5.80 2.18
N THR A 161 17.90 -4.68 1.58
CA THR A 161 18.77 -3.52 1.45
C THR A 161 18.79 -2.75 2.76
N GLY A 162 19.95 -2.25 3.18
CA GLY A 162 20.06 -1.35 4.34
C GLY A 162 20.42 -2.02 5.68
N THR A 163 20.45 -3.36 5.77
CA THR A 163 20.97 -4.07 6.94
C THR A 163 21.50 -5.46 6.58
N THR A 164 22.49 -5.94 7.33
CA THR A 164 23.02 -7.31 7.27
C THR A 164 22.62 -8.15 8.48
N THR A 165 21.96 -7.55 9.47
CA THR A 165 21.44 -8.24 10.66
C THR A 165 19.95 -8.50 10.47
N ALA A 166 19.52 -9.74 10.69
CA ALA A 166 18.13 -10.14 10.65
C ALA A 166 17.32 -9.41 11.76
N PRO A 167 16.37 -8.53 11.43
CA PRO A 167 15.58 -7.80 12.43
C PRO A 167 14.58 -8.68 13.18
N LEU A 168 14.20 -9.82 12.61
CA LEU A 168 13.27 -10.80 13.16
C LEU A 168 13.79 -12.23 12.92
N PRO A 169 14.87 -12.65 13.62
CA PRO A 169 15.40 -14.01 13.48
C PRO A 169 14.35 -15.07 13.82
N SER A 170 14.39 -16.23 13.17
CA SER A 170 13.47 -17.35 13.43
C SER A 170 13.58 -17.98 14.82
N THR A 171 14.56 -17.56 15.62
CA THR A 171 14.68 -17.94 17.04
C THR A 171 14.05 -16.92 18.00
N ASP A 172 13.51 -15.81 17.49
CA ASP A 172 12.90 -14.74 18.27
C ASP A 172 11.42 -15.06 18.56
N PRO A 173 10.92 -14.92 19.80
CA PRO A 173 9.50 -15.12 20.10
C PRO A 173 8.53 -14.24 19.29
N ASP A 174 8.99 -13.06 18.86
CA ASP A 174 8.20 -12.19 17.99
C ASP A 174 8.00 -12.83 16.60
N TYR A 175 8.97 -13.63 16.12
CA TYR A 175 8.83 -14.39 14.88
C TYR A 175 7.71 -15.42 15.02
N ASP A 176 7.73 -16.22 16.10
CA ASP A 176 6.71 -17.23 16.37
C ASP A 176 5.33 -16.60 16.50
N THR A 177 5.23 -15.44 17.14
CA THR A 177 3.97 -14.69 17.28
C THR A 177 3.38 -14.29 15.91
N ILE A 178 4.23 -13.81 15.00
CA ILE A 178 3.78 -13.44 13.64
C ILE A 178 3.44 -14.69 12.83
N LEU A 179 4.24 -15.76 12.95
CA LEU A 179 3.99 -17.04 12.28
C LEU A 179 2.66 -17.65 12.72
N ASP A 180 2.35 -17.64 14.02
CA ASP A 180 1.10 -18.14 14.58
C ASP A 180 -0.11 -17.36 14.07
N TRP A 181 0.00 -16.03 13.97
CA TRP A 181 -1.06 -15.19 13.40
C TRP A 181 -1.33 -15.51 11.92
N ILE A 182 -0.30 -15.76 11.13
CA ILE A 182 -0.45 -16.14 9.71
C ILE A 182 -1.02 -17.57 9.61
N THR A 183 -0.56 -18.48 10.45
CA THR A 183 -1.00 -19.88 10.48
C THR A 183 -2.46 -20.00 10.87
N ALA A 184 -2.94 -19.19 11.82
CA ALA A 184 -4.34 -19.13 12.21
C ALA A 184 -5.29 -18.69 11.07
N ALA A 185 -4.77 -18.08 10.00
CA ALA A 185 -5.53 -17.65 8.83
C ALA A 185 -5.55 -18.69 7.69
N GLN A 186 -4.96 -19.87 7.87
CA GLN A 186 -5.03 -20.97 6.90
C GLN A 186 -6.50 -21.36 6.59
N PRO A 187 -6.83 -21.65 5.32
CA PRO A 187 -8.18 -22.04 4.89
C PRO A 187 -8.57 -23.47 5.32
#